data_AF-A0A2R8BZZ0-F1
#
_entry.id   AF-A0A2R8BZZ0-F1
#
_cell.length_a   1.000
_cell.length_b   1.000
_cell.length_c   1.000
_cell.angle_alpha   90.00
_cell.angle_beta   90.00
_cell.angle_gamma   90.00
#
_symmetry.space_group_name_H-M   'P 1'
#
loop_
_entity.id
_entity.type
_entity.pdbx_description
1 polymer ?
#
loop_
_entity_poly.entity_id
_entity_poly.type
_entity_poly.pdbx_seq_one_letter_code
_entity_poly.pdbx_strand_id
1 'polypeptide(L)'
;MLMCPIHHKEIDVDHVDDYPEETLVAMKREHEERIETVTDMDADRAAHVLRFAANIGQMDSLVSTKAIFAAMPPDRHPAERRTIDIELNSEIKDDEPEFWGMQSAHLHRQFQRKVKERIEQKEIIQLSVFALAPQPLLIELGTLLGDIMPVSVHQKHREPSTWKWQLHQPSINFKVGEYSGPKDVPVALKLALSATVDDQRIRSVLGDNTAIWSITAEDPHNDIMRRQDDLAIYKAHLRRLFDQIKAHHGEDAIINMFPVLPVSAAVETGRTRMPKADLPLVIYDQKPGKGFEPIITVSA
;
A
#
# COMPACT_ATOMS: atom_id res chain seq x y z
N MET A 1 -28.56 24.46 -25.08
CA MET A 1 -29.04 23.38 -24.19
C MET A 1 -29.49 22.24 -25.11
N LEU A 2 -29.06 21.01 -24.89
CA LEU A 2 -29.55 19.86 -25.67
C LEU A 2 -30.74 19.24 -24.94
N MET A 3 -31.86 19.07 -25.65
CA MET A 3 -33.09 18.52 -25.08
C MET A 3 -33.63 17.41 -25.96
N CYS A 4 -34.39 16.50 -25.35
CA CYS A 4 -35.11 15.49 -26.11
C CYS A 4 -36.31 16.13 -26.85
N PRO A 5 -36.90 15.44 -27.83
CA PRO A 5 -38.00 16.00 -28.64
C PRO A 5 -39.22 16.46 -27.82
N ILE A 6 -39.49 15.82 -26.68
CA ILE A 6 -40.62 16.15 -25.81
C ILE A 6 -40.41 17.51 -25.15
N HIS A 7 -39.28 17.68 -24.44
CA HIS A 7 -38.98 18.93 -23.74
C HIS A 7 -38.70 20.10 -24.69
N HIS A 8 -38.23 19.83 -25.92
CA HIS A 8 -38.11 20.86 -26.95
C HIS A 8 -39.47 21.40 -27.39
N LYS A 9 -40.49 20.54 -27.55
CA LYS A 9 -41.85 20.98 -27.88
C LYS A 9 -42.49 21.73 -26.71
N GLU A 10 -42.22 21.27 -25.49
CA GLU A 10 -42.75 21.87 -24.27
C GLU A 10 -42.28 23.32 -24.12
N ILE A 11 -40.98 23.57 -24.29
CA ILE A 11 -40.37 24.90 -24.13
C ILE A 11 -40.70 25.83 -25.30
N ASP A 12 -40.69 25.34 -26.54
CA ASP A 12 -40.81 26.21 -27.72
C ASP A 12 -42.25 26.37 -28.25
N VAL A 13 -43.21 25.55 -27.78
CA VAL A 13 -44.57 25.53 -28.33
C VAL A 13 -45.63 25.54 -27.23
N ASP A 14 -45.58 24.58 -26.31
CA ASP A 14 -46.71 24.33 -25.41
C ASP A 14 -46.71 25.29 -24.19
N HIS A 15 -45.53 25.70 -23.71
CA HIS A 15 -45.33 26.47 -22.47
C HIS A 15 -44.36 27.65 -22.65
N VAL A 16 -44.41 28.33 -23.78
CA VAL A 16 -43.44 29.41 -24.14
C VAL A 16 -43.33 30.49 -23.06
N ASP A 17 -44.46 30.90 -22.47
CA ASP A 17 -44.48 31.95 -21.44
C ASP A 17 -43.85 31.51 -20.10
N ASP A 18 -43.78 30.20 -19.84
CA ASP A 18 -43.18 29.62 -18.63
C ASP A 18 -41.65 29.51 -18.73
N TYR A 19 -41.08 29.61 -19.95
CA TYR A 19 -39.66 29.44 -20.23
C TYR A 19 -39.03 30.63 -20.97
N PRO A 20 -39.05 31.84 -20.40
CA PRO A 20 -38.32 32.96 -20.98
C PRO A 20 -36.81 32.68 -21.02
N GLU A 21 -36.10 33.35 -21.93
CA GLU A 21 -34.67 33.13 -22.18
C GLU A 21 -33.83 33.15 -20.88
N GLU A 22 -34.10 34.08 -19.98
CA GLU A 22 -33.40 34.20 -18.69
C GLU A 22 -33.51 32.93 -17.85
N THR A 23 -34.71 32.33 -17.78
CA THR A 23 -34.95 31.05 -17.09
C THR A 23 -34.17 29.93 -17.74
N LEU A 24 -34.17 29.83 -19.07
CA LEU A 24 -33.44 28.79 -19.80
C LEU A 24 -31.92 28.94 -19.64
N VAL A 25 -31.39 30.16 -19.62
CA VAL A 25 -29.97 30.43 -19.36
C VAL A 25 -29.60 30.04 -17.93
N ALA A 26 -30.43 30.37 -16.94
CA ALA A 26 -30.21 29.97 -15.55
C ALA A 26 -30.21 28.44 -15.38
N MET A 27 -31.20 27.74 -15.95
CA MET A 27 -31.27 26.27 -15.93
C MET A 27 -30.06 25.61 -16.61
N LYS A 28 -29.59 26.19 -17.74
CA LYS A 28 -28.38 25.71 -18.43
C LYS A 28 -27.16 25.85 -17.52
N ARG A 29 -27.00 27.02 -16.89
CA ARG A 29 -25.86 27.30 -16.01
C ARG A 29 -25.84 26.37 -14.80
N GLU A 30 -26.97 26.19 -14.13
CA GLU A 30 -27.09 25.26 -13.00
C GLU A 30 -26.74 23.82 -13.43
N HIS A 31 -27.23 23.39 -14.60
CA HIS A 31 -26.90 22.08 -15.14
C HIS A 31 -25.40 21.93 -15.44
N GLU A 32 -24.78 22.94 -16.06
CA GLU A 32 -23.35 22.94 -16.39
C GLU A 32 -22.49 22.94 -15.12
N GLU A 33 -22.79 23.77 -14.12
CA GLU A 33 -22.09 23.80 -12.82
C GLU A 33 -22.21 22.44 -12.10
N ARG A 34 -23.38 21.79 -12.15
CA ARG A 34 -23.58 20.46 -11.59
C ARG A 34 -22.79 19.39 -12.34
N ILE A 35 -22.76 19.42 -13.67
CA ILE A 35 -21.97 18.48 -14.48
C ILE A 35 -20.49 18.70 -14.23
N GLU A 36 -20.01 19.94 -14.26
CA GLU A 36 -18.63 20.32 -13.95
C GLU A 36 -18.21 19.75 -12.60
N THR A 37 -18.96 20.02 -11.53
CA THR A 37 -18.71 19.48 -10.18
C THR A 37 -18.61 17.95 -10.17
N VAL A 38 -19.56 17.25 -10.81
CA VAL A 38 -19.56 15.77 -10.83
C VAL A 38 -18.41 15.20 -11.67
N THR A 39 -18.01 15.87 -12.74
CA THR A 39 -16.88 15.45 -13.58
C THR A 39 -15.53 15.81 -12.98
N ASP A 40 -15.44 16.89 -12.21
CA ASP A 40 -14.23 17.29 -11.49
C ASP A 40 -13.93 16.30 -10.35
N MET A 41 -14.97 15.76 -9.70
CA MET A 41 -14.85 14.62 -8.77
C MET A 41 -14.33 13.33 -9.43
N ASP A 42 -14.43 13.18 -10.76
CA ASP A 42 -13.76 12.09 -11.49
C ASP A 42 -12.27 12.39 -11.62
N ALA A 43 -11.88 13.63 -11.96
CA ALA A 43 -10.48 14.04 -12.03
C ALA A 43 -9.72 13.85 -10.71
N ASP A 44 -10.35 14.08 -9.56
CA ASP A 44 -9.78 13.82 -8.22
C ASP A 44 -9.51 12.32 -7.94
N ARG A 45 -10.17 11.44 -8.68
CA ARG A 45 -9.98 9.98 -8.61
C ARG A 45 -8.87 9.49 -9.54
N ALA A 46 -8.31 10.36 -10.37
CA ALA A 46 -7.14 10.03 -11.17
C ALA A 46 -5.94 9.69 -10.26
N ALA A 47 -5.27 8.59 -10.55
CA ALA A 47 -4.05 8.20 -9.86
C ALA A 47 -3.01 7.68 -10.85
N HIS A 48 -1.75 8.07 -10.67
CA HIS A 48 -0.65 7.41 -11.38
C HIS A 48 -0.44 6.02 -10.80
N VAL A 49 -0.17 5.06 -11.67
CA VAL A 49 0.04 3.67 -11.27
C VAL A 49 1.52 3.41 -11.09
N LEU A 50 1.94 3.08 -9.88
CA LEU A 50 3.29 2.61 -9.57
C LEU A 50 3.30 1.08 -9.50
N ARG A 51 4.14 0.45 -10.32
CA ARG A 51 4.41 -0.98 -10.28
C ARG A 51 5.78 -1.26 -9.71
N PHE A 52 5.86 -2.22 -8.79
CA PHE A 52 7.13 -2.70 -8.26
C PHE A 52 7.19 -4.22 -8.29
N ALA A 53 8.03 -4.82 -9.14
CA ALA A 53 8.09 -6.28 -9.26
C ALA A 53 9.47 -6.78 -9.75
N ALA A 54 9.74 -8.08 -9.57
CA ALA A 54 10.86 -8.74 -10.24
C ALA A 54 10.65 -8.78 -11.77
N ASN A 55 11.74 -8.82 -12.55
CA ASN A 55 11.76 -8.74 -14.02
C ASN A 55 10.61 -9.51 -14.69
N ILE A 56 9.77 -8.75 -15.39
CA ILE A 56 8.49 -9.17 -15.97
C ILE A 56 8.70 -9.88 -17.34
N GLY A 57 9.93 -9.94 -17.85
CA GLY A 57 10.25 -10.38 -19.22
C GLY A 57 9.95 -11.84 -19.60
N GLN A 58 9.53 -12.71 -18.66
CA GLN A 58 9.05 -14.06 -18.95
C GLN A 58 7.67 -14.39 -18.35
N MET A 59 7.04 -13.44 -17.64
CA MET A 59 5.75 -13.65 -16.95
C MET A 59 4.78 -12.48 -17.17
N ASP A 60 4.47 -12.19 -18.43
CA ASP A 60 3.39 -11.27 -18.84
C ASP A 60 2.02 -11.57 -18.17
N SER A 61 1.86 -12.74 -17.54
CA SER A 61 0.61 -13.22 -16.95
C SER A 61 0.34 -12.78 -15.50
N LEU A 62 1.35 -12.34 -14.72
CA LEU A 62 1.14 -12.07 -13.28
C LEU A 62 0.58 -10.66 -12.99
N VAL A 63 0.88 -9.68 -13.85
CA VAL A 63 0.50 -8.28 -13.65
C VAL A 63 0.20 -7.60 -15.00
N SER A 64 -0.87 -8.02 -15.67
CA SER A 64 -1.29 -7.31 -16.88
C SER A 64 -1.75 -5.90 -16.51
N THR A 65 -1.31 -4.88 -17.27
CA THR A 65 -1.74 -3.48 -17.10
C THR A 65 -3.26 -3.36 -17.13
N LYS A 66 -3.93 -4.21 -17.93
CA LYS A 66 -5.39 -4.32 -17.97
C LYS A 66 -5.98 -4.74 -16.62
N ALA A 67 -5.42 -5.75 -15.95
CA ALA A 67 -5.91 -6.22 -14.66
C ALA A 67 -5.70 -5.18 -13.55
N ILE A 68 -4.57 -4.46 -13.58
CA ILE A 68 -4.31 -3.32 -12.69
C ILE A 68 -5.36 -2.24 -12.89
N PHE A 69 -5.52 -1.73 -14.12
CA PHE A 69 -6.43 -0.63 -14.39
C PHE A 69 -7.89 -1.01 -14.08
N ALA A 70 -8.27 -2.26 -14.34
CA ALA A 70 -9.59 -2.76 -14.00
C ALA A 70 -9.85 -2.88 -12.49
N ALA A 71 -8.82 -2.84 -11.64
CA ALA A 71 -8.92 -2.97 -10.19
C ALA A 71 -8.92 -1.63 -9.43
N MET A 72 -8.72 -0.51 -10.13
CA MET A 72 -8.75 0.82 -9.53
C MET A 72 -10.18 1.32 -9.24
N PRO A 73 -11.19 1.10 -10.10
CA PRO A 73 -12.55 1.58 -9.85
C PRO A 73 -13.25 0.82 -8.70
N PRO A 74 -14.23 1.45 -8.04
CA PRO A 74 -14.77 2.79 -8.31
C PRO A 74 -13.96 3.93 -7.65
N ASP A 75 -13.06 3.60 -6.72
CA ASP A 75 -12.38 4.57 -5.87
C ASP A 75 -11.36 5.42 -6.64
N ARG A 76 -10.73 4.82 -7.66
CA ARG A 76 -9.70 5.46 -8.50
C ARG A 76 -9.84 5.08 -9.97
N HIS A 77 -9.19 5.84 -10.85
CA HIS A 77 -8.96 5.46 -12.24
C HIS A 77 -7.54 5.87 -12.67
N PRO A 78 -6.94 5.21 -13.68
CA PRO A 78 -5.59 5.57 -14.11
C PRO A 78 -5.57 7.00 -14.66
N ALA A 79 -4.62 7.81 -14.18
CA ALA A 79 -4.41 9.17 -14.69
C ALA A 79 -3.86 9.18 -16.12
N GLU A 80 -3.08 8.14 -16.47
CA GLU A 80 -2.48 7.97 -17.78
C GLU A 80 -2.60 6.51 -18.23
N ARG A 81 -2.52 6.24 -19.53
CA ARG A 81 -2.54 4.86 -20.06
C ARG A 81 -1.24 4.06 -19.84
N ARG A 82 -0.32 4.58 -19.03
CA ARG A 82 0.99 3.97 -18.74
C ARG A 82 1.21 3.84 -17.24
N THR A 83 2.10 2.93 -16.87
CA THR A 83 2.54 2.70 -15.50
C THR A 83 3.94 3.26 -15.28
N ILE A 84 4.24 3.61 -14.04
CA ILE A 84 5.58 3.93 -13.57
C ILE A 84 6.16 2.62 -13.04
N ASP A 85 7.11 2.03 -13.75
CA ASP A 85 7.62 0.71 -13.42
C ASP A 85 8.98 0.81 -12.72
N ILE A 86 9.07 0.20 -11.54
CA ILE A 86 10.32 -0.10 -10.83
C ILE A 86 10.49 -1.61 -10.86
N GLU A 87 11.61 -2.07 -11.40
CA GLU A 87 11.90 -3.50 -11.54
C GLU A 87 13.06 -3.90 -10.63
N LEU A 88 13.06 -5.13 -10.13
CA LEU A 88 14.25 -5.68 -9.47
C LEU A 88 15.33 -5.98 -10.50
N ASN A 89 16.59 -5.81 -10.11
CA ASN A 89 17.71 -6.25 -10.93
C ASN A 89 17.70 -7.78 -11.02
N SER A 90 17.49 -8.33 -12.22
CA SER A 90 17.42 -9.78 -12.44
C SER A 90 18.78 -10.49 -12.55
N GLU A 91 19.88 -9.74 -12.60
CA GLU A 91 21.21 -10.32 -12.79
C GLU A 91 21.75 -11.00 -11.52
N ILE A 92 21.12 -10.76 -10.37
CA ILE A 92 21.59 -11.18 -9.04
C ILE A 92 20.46 -11.90 -8.31
N LYS A 93 20.81 -12.99 -7.64
CA LYS A 93 19.88 -13.85 -6.89
C LYS A 93 19.93 -13.60 -5.39
N ASP A 94 18.87 -13.98 -4.70
CA ASP A 94 18.68 -13.67 -3.28
C ASP A 94 19.57 -14.48 -2.32
N ASP A 95 20.28 -15.49 -2.83
CA ASP A 95 21.32 -16.22 -2.10
C ASP A 95 22.71 -15.57 -2.19
N GLU A 96 22.87 -14.56 -3.04
CA GLU A 96 24.12 -13.79 -3.17
C GLU A 96 24.24 -12.73 -2.06
N PRO A 97 25.42 -12.58 -1.42
CA PRO A 97 25.63 -11.64 -0.31
C PRO A 97 25.27 -10.19 -0.66
N GLU A 98 25.54 -9.77 -1.90
CA GLU A 98 25.36 -8.41 -2.37
C GLU A 98 23.90 -8.10 -2.76
N PHE A 99 23.05 -9.12 -2.91
CA PHE A 99 21.71 -8.99 -3.47
C PHE A 99 20.91 -7.88 -2.80
N TRP A 100 20.76 -7.93 -1.49
CA TRP A 100 19.88 -7.02 -0.77
C TRP A 100 20.38 -5.57 -0.81
N GLY A 101 21.68 -5.36 -0.62
CA GLY A 101 22.29 -4.03 -0.76
C GLY A 101 22.13 -3.47 -2.17
N MET A 102 22.29 -4.31 -3.21
CA MET A 102 22.14 -3.89 -4.60
C MET A 102 20.68 -3.63 -4.97
N GLN A 103 19.74 -4.46 -4.54
CA GLN A 103 18.30 -4.26 -4.78
C GLN A 103 17.78 -3.01 -4.06
N SER A 104 18.18 -2.80 -2.79
CA SER A 104 17.85 -1.59 -2.03
C SER A 104 18.38 -0.32 -2.73
N ALA A 105 19.67 -0.31 -3.08
CA ALA A 105 20.27 0.82 -3.79
C ALA A 105 19.65 1.04 -5.18
N HIS A 106 19.20 -0.02 -5.85
CA HIS A 106 18.46 0.07 -7.11
C HIS A 106 17.07 0.69 -6.90
N LEU A 107 16.30 0.18 -5.94
CA LEU A 107 14.97 0.68 -5.56
C LEU A 107 15.02 2.16 -5.22
N HIS A 108 15.95 2.56 -4.34
CA HIS A 108 16.15 3.97 -3.99
C HIS A 108 16.41 4.84 -5.24
N ARG A 109 17.37 4.46 -6.09
CA ARG A 109 17.70 5.26 -7.30
C ARG A 109 16.53 5.34 -8.28
N GLN A 110 15.82 4.24 -8.53
CA GLN A 110 14.66 4.25 -9.41
C GLN A 110 13.52 5.09 -8.83
N PHE A 111 13.25 4.96 -7.53
CA PHE A 111 12.20 5.71 -6.86
C PHE A 111 12.46 7.22 -6.90
N GLN A 112 13.68 7.65 -6.58
CA GLN A 112 14.05 9.07 -6.66
C GLN A 112 13.75 9.65 -8.05
N ARG A 113 14.29 9.01 -9.08
CA ARG A 113 14.19 9.47 -10.48
C ARG A 113 12.79 9.38 -11.07
N LYS A 114 12.06 8.28 -10.83
CA LYS A 114 10.80 7.99 -11.52
C LYS A 114 9.57 8.49 -10.76
N VAL A 115 9.67 8.66 -9.44
CA VAL A 115 8.53 8.94 -8.57
C VAL A 115 8.75 10.24 -7.82
N LYS A 116 9.80 10.35 -7.01
CA LYS A 116 9.97 11.48 -6.10
C LYS A 116 10.12 12.83 -6.81
N GLU A 117 10.96 12.91 -7.83
CA GLU A 117 11.13 14.14 -8.64
C GLU A 117 9.80 14.64 -9.21
N ARG A 118 8.94 13.72 -9.68
CA ARG A 118 7.63 14.03 -10.26
C ARG A 118 6.59 14.44 -9.20
N ILE A 119 6.70 13.92 -7.97
CA ILE A 119 5.91 14.39 -6.82
C ILE A 119 6.32 15.82 -6.47
N GLU A 120 7.61 16.11 -6.39
CA GLU A 120 8.14 17.45 -6.08
C GLU A 120 7.73 18.49 -7.14
N GLN A 121 7.63 18.06 -8.39
CA GLN A 121 7.12 18.86 -9.52
C GLN A 121 5.58 18.95 -9.59
N LYS A 122 4.85 18.32 -8.65
CA LYS A 122 3.38 18.23 -8.62
C LYS A 122 2.74 17.56 -9.85
N GLU A 123 3.51 16.77 -10.59
CA GLU A 123 2.97 15.95 -11.68
C GLU A 123 2.20 14.74 -11.17
N ILE A 124 2.69 14.15 -10.07
CA ILE A 124 2.03 13.05 -9.37
C ILE A 124 1.43 13.63 -8.09
N ILE A 125 0.10 13.69 -8.05
CA ILE A 125 -0.66 14.13 -6.86
C ILE A 125 -1.24 12.95 -6.08
N GLN A 126 -1.32 11.77 -6.70
CA GLN A 126 -1.85 10.56 -6.09
C GLN A 126 -1.29 9.29 -6.76
N LEU A 127 -1.06 8.25 -5.96
CA LEU A 127 -0.55 6.96 -6.45
C LEU A 127 -1.50 5.80 -6.17
N SER A 128 -1.57 4.87 -7.11
CA SER A 128 -2.06 3.50 -6.88
C SER A 128 -0.89 2.53 -7.04
N VAL A 129 -0.55 1.81 -5.96
CA VAL A 129 0.65 0.98 -5.86
C VAL A 129 0.29 -0.49 -6.01
N PHE A 130 0.92 -1.13 -6.99
CA PHE A 130 0.80 -2.54 -7.30
C PHE A 130 2.18 -3.18 -7.20
N ALA A 131 2.42 -3.93 -6.13
CA ALA A 131 3.73 -4.47 -5.85
C ALA A 131 3.72 -6.01 -5.77
N LEU A 132 4.82 -6.63 -6.18
CA LEU A 132 5.06 -8.07 -6.08
C LEU A 132 6.58 -8.30 -6.00
N ALA A 133 7.13 -8.14 -4.79
CA ALA A 133 8.55 -8.26 -4.49
C ALA A 133 8.74 -8.94 -3.12
N PRO A 134 9.98 -9.33 -2.76
CA PRO A 134 10.29 -9.80 -1.41
C PRO A 134 9.88 -8.79 -0.32
N GLN A 135 9.46 -9.30 0.84
CA GLN A 135 8.90 -8.47 1.91
C GLN A 135 9.81 -7.33 2.37
N PRO A 136 11.14 -7.52 2.55
CA PRO A 136 12.01 -6.42 2.96
C PRO A 136 11.97 -5.23 1.99
N LEU A 137 11.98 -5.51 0.68
CA LEU A 137 11.94 -4.48 -0.36
C LEU A 137 10.55 -3.83 -0.48
N LEU A 138 9.47 -4.56 -0.16
CA LEU A 138 8.13 -3.97 -0.08
C LEU A 138 8.01 -2.97 1.09
N ILE A 139 8.58 -3.32 2.25
CA ILE A 139 8.62 -2.43 3.42
C ILE A 139 9.51 -1.21 3.13
N GLU A 140 10.65 -1.41 2.47
CA GLU A 140 11.52 -0.32 2.03
C GLU A 140 10.82 0.61 1.03
N LEU A 141 10.11 0.07 0.03
CA LEU A 141 9.27 0.85 -0.87
C LEU A 141 8.21 1.66 -0.09
N GLY A 142 7.58 1.03 0.90
CA GLY A 142 6.63 1.72 1.78
C GLY A 142 7.27 2.90 2.51
N THR A 143 8.49 2.71 3.02
CA THR A 143 9.24 3.77 3.71
C THR A 143 9.56 4.93 2.76
N LEU A 144 9.92 4.64 1.51
CA LEU A 144 10.17 5.65 0.48
C LEU A 144 8.92 6.43 0.08
N LEU A 145 7.76 5.77 0.03
CA LEU A 145 6.47 6.41 -0.24
C LEU A 145 6.06 7.35 0.91
N GLY A 146 6.29 6.91 2.16
CA GLY A 146 5.89 7.63 3.36
C GLY A 146 4.41 8.04 3.36
N ASP A 147 4.13 9.20 3.96
CA ASP A 147 2.80 9.81 4.04
C ASP A 147 2.73 11.19 3.35
N ILE A 148 3.60 11.42 2.36
CA ILE A 148 3.74 12.73 1.69
C ILE A 148 2.52 13.03 0.78
N MET A 149 1.86 11.98 0.28
CA MET A 149 0.74 12.11 -0.65
C MET A 149 -0.29 10.99 -0.48
N PRO A 150 -1.51 11.17 -1.03
CA PRO A 150 -2.48 10.09 -1.12
C PRO A 150 -1.93 8.89 -1.91
N VAL A 151 -1.90 7.71 -1.27
CA VAL A 151 -1.49 6.45 -1.90
C VAL A 151 -2.47 5.34 -1.55
N SER A 152 -3.00 4.68 -2.58
CA SER A 152 -3.77 3.44 -2.48
C SER A 152 -2.89 2.24 -2.77
N VAL A 153 -2.69 1.37 -1.79
CA VAL A 153 -1.94 0.12 -1.97
C VAL A 153 -2.91 -1.01 -2.32
N HIS A 154 -2.64 -1.76 -3.38
CA HIS A 154 -3.45 -2.90 -3.82
C HIS A 154 -2.85 -4.24 -3.40
N GLN A 155 -3.72 -5.24 -3.21
CA GLN A 155 -3.33 -6.61 -2.88
C GLN A 155 -3.49 -7.53 -4.09
N LYS A 156 -2.46 -8.32 -4.41
CA LYS A 156 -2.60 -9.44 -5.34
C LYS A 156 -3.26 -10.60 -4.61
N HIS A 157 -4.44 -11.00 -5.06
CA HIS A 157 -5.11 -12.22 -4.60
C HIS A 157 -4.68 -13.42 -5.43
N ARG A 158 -4.61 -14.59 -4.80
CA ARG A 158 -4.24 -15.85 -5.46
C ARG A 158 -5.47 -16.54 -6.04
N GLU A 159 -6.54 -16.60 -5.24
CA GLU A 159 -7.77 -17.32 -5.60
C GLU A 159 -9.02 -16.45 -5.36
N PRO A 160 -9.75 -16.04 -6.42
CA PRO A 160 -9.29 -16.01 -7.80
C PRO A 160 -8.13 -15.02 -7.98
N SER A 161 -7.33 -15.23 -9.04
CA SER A 161 -6.22 -14.34 -9.36
C SER A 161 -6.74 -12.96 -9.79
N THR A 162 -6.73 -11.99 -8.88
CA THR A 162 -7.19 -10.61 -9.13
C THR A 162 -6.44 -9.59 -8.27
N TRP A 163 -6.64 -8.31 -8.57
CA TRP A 163 -6.20 -7.17 -7.74
C TRP A 163 -7.37 -6.43 -7.09
N LYS A 164 -8.61 -6.83 -7.41
CA LYS A 164 -9.82 -6.25 -6.85
C LYS A 164 -10.00 -6.71 -5.41
N TRP A 165 -10.17 -5.76 -4.50
CA TRP A 165 -10.61 -6.01 -3.14
C TRP A 165 -11.94 -6.78 -3.12
N GLN A 166 -12.09 -7.67 -2.15
CA GLN A 166 -13.25 -8.54 -1.99
C GLN A 166 -13.98 -8.18 -0.68
N LEU A 167 -14.68 -7.05 -0.70
CA LEU A 167 -15.28 -6.41 0.49
C LEU A 167 -16.27 -7.30 1.26
N HIS A 168 -16.86 -8.30 0.61
CA HIS A 168 -17.84 -9.22 1.20
C HIS A 168 -17.23 -10.49 1.81
N GLN A 169 -15.91 -10.62 1.82
CA GLN A 169 -15.24 -11.74 2.51
C GLN A 169 -15.29 -11.55 4.04
N PRO A 170 -15.05 -12.61 4.83
CA PRO A 170 -14.88 -12.47 6.28
C PRO A 170 -13.77 -11.47 6.64
N SER A 171 -13.94 -10.73 7.75
CA SER A 171 -12.89 -9.86 8.31
C SER A 171 -11.79 -10.69 8.96
N ILE A 172 -10.60 -10.09 9.09
CA ILE A 172 -9.50 -10.70 9.83
C ILE A 172 -9.70 -10.47 11.34
N ASN A 173 -9.65 -11.55 12.12
CA ASN A 173 -9.52 -11.47 13.57
C ASN A 173 -8.05 -11.27 13.93
N PHE A 174 -7.64 -10.01 14.13
CA PHE A 174 -6.28 -9.67 14.56
C PHE A 174 -6.08 -9.96 16.05
N LYS A 175 -4.90 -10.49 16.39
CA LYS A 175 -4.42 -10.64 17.77
C LYS A 175 -3.18 -9.77 17.92
N VAL A 176 -3.24 -8.79 18.82
CA VAL A 176 -2.10 -7.93 19.18
C VAL A 176 -1.48 -8.48 20.45
N GLY A 177 -0.21 -8.83 20.39
CA GLY A 177 0.59 -9.25 21.54
C GLY A 177 1.45 -8.10 22.03
N GLU A 178 1.26 -7.70 23.28
CA GLU A 178 2.06 -6.69 23.96
C GLU A 178 3.09 -7.35 24.89
N TYR A 179 4.13 -6.60 25.26
CA TYR A 179 5.16 -7.06 26.19
C TYR A 179 5.23 -6.16 27.43
N SER A 180 5.35 -6.77 28.61
CA SER A 180 5.35 -6.07 29.90
C SER A 180 6.53 -6.44 30.80
N GLY A 181 7.58 -7.05 30.25
CA GLY A 181 8.78 -7.46 31.00
C GLY A 181 9.82 -6.34 31.11
N PRO A 182 11.11 -6.69 31.34
CA PRO A 182 12.19 -5.72 31.40
C PRO A 182 12.35 -4.92 30.10
N LYS A 183 12.56 -3.61 30.22
CA LYS A 183 12.75 -2.71 29.08
C LYS A 183 14.09 -2.89 28.33
N ASP A 184 15.14 -3.30 29.04
CA ASP A 184 16.51 -3.33 28.52
C ASP A 184 16.85 -4.70 27.90
N VAL A 185 16.04 -5.14 26.92
CA VAL A 185 16.17 -6.42 26.22
C VAL A 185 16.01 -6.23 24.70
N PRO A 186 16.52 -7.15 23.85
CA PRO A 186 16.25 -7.12 22.43
C PRO A 186 14.74 -7.05 22.13
N VAL A 187 14.37 -6.13 21.23
CA VAL A 187 12.97 -5.91 20.83
C VAL A 187 12.72 -6.62 19.51
N ALA A 188 11.75 -7.53 19.50
CA ALA A 188 11.24 -8.18 18.31
C ALA A 188 9.82 -7.73 17.99
N LEU A 189 9.57 -7.39 16.73
CA LEU A 189 8.23 -7.14 16.21
C LEU A 189 7.86 -8.26 15.23
N LYS A 190 7.00 -9.17 15.67
CA LYS A 190 6.48 -10.30 14.88
C LYS A 190 5.20 -9.88 14.15
N LEU A 191 5.25 -9.84 12.81
CA LEU A 191 4.10 -9.51 11.98
C LEU A 191 3.69 -10.76 11.19
N ALA A 192 2.74 -11.54 11.71
CA ALA A 192 2.43 -12.88 11.20
C ALA A 192 0.96 -13.01 10.77
N LEU A 193 0.66 -12.52 9.57
CA LEU A 193 -0.68 -12.58 8.97
C LEU A 193 -0.81 -13.69 7.93
N SER A 194 0.24 -13.96 7.14
CA SER A 194 0.18 -14.94 6.05
C SER A 194 0.47 -16.38 6.47
N ALA A 195 1.15 -16.58 7.59
CA ALA A 195 1.43 -17.89 8.17
C ALA A 195 1.80 -17.75 9.65
N THR A 196 1.65 -18.84 10.42
CA THR A 196 2.07 -18.90 11.82
C THR A 196 3.59 -18.82 11.95
N VAL A 197 4.06 -18.01 12.90
CA VAL A 197 5.48 -17.90 13.27
C VAL A 197 5.61 -18.24 14.75
N ASP A 198 6.37 -19.29 15.03
CA ASP A 198 6.74 -19.71 16.38
C ASP A 198 7.76 -18.73 16.98
N ASP A 199 7.51 -18.29 18.21
CA ASP A 199 8.39 -17.41 18.98
C ASP A 199 9.78 -18.01 19.18
N GLN A 200 9.91 -19.34 19.24
CA GLN A 200 11.20 -20.01 19.37
C GLN A 200 12.13 -19.67 18.18
N ARG A 201 11.58 -19.47 16.98
CA ARG A 201 12.36 -19.08 15.79
C ARG A 201 12.90 -17.65 15.87
N ILE A 202 12.23 -16.78 16.64
CA ILE A 202 12.69 -15.42 16.90
C ILE A 202 13.75 -15.46 18.01
N ARG A 203 13.48 -16.19 19.10
CA ARG A 203 14.42 -16.37 20.22
C ARG A 203 15.73 -17.05 19.79
N SER A 204 15.70 -17.95 18.80
CA SER A 204 16.93 -18.55 18.28
C SER A 204 17.87 -17.55 17.61
N VAL A 205 17.36 -16.37 17.21
CA VAL A 205 18.13 -15.32 16.56
C VAL A 205 18.50 -14.19 17.53
N LEU A 206 17.58 -13.80 18.41
CA LEU A 206 17.75 -12.66 19.33
C LEU A 206 18.08 -13.05 20.78
N GLY A 207 18.01 -14.34 21.11
CA GLY A 207 18.18 -14.87 22.47
C GLY A 207 16.86 -15.09 23.20
N ASP A 208 16.90 -15.91 24.26
CA ASP A 208 15.70 -16.30 25.01
C ASP A 208 15.04 -15.12 25.75
N ASN A 209 15.83 -14.14 26.17
CA ASN A 209 15.38 -12.93 26.83
C ASN A 209 15.06 -11.83 25.81
N THR A 210 14.06 -12.05 24.95
CA THR A 210 13.61 -11.12 23.90
C THR A 210 12.19 -10.63 24.19
N ALA A 211 11.96 -9.32 24.08
CA ALA A 211 10.63 -8.72 24.11
C ALA A 211 9.94 -8.94 22.76
N ILE A 212 8.92 -9.81 22.71
CA ILE A 212 8.18 -10.10 21.48
C ILE A 212 6.86 -9.33 21.49
N TRP A 213 6.80 -8.29 20.68
CA TRP A 213 5.58 -7.58 20.32
C TRP A 213 5.03 -8.19 19.03
N SER A 214 3.71 -8.24 18.86
CA SER A 214 3.16 -8.91 17.67
C SER A 214 1.82 -8.39 17.17
N ILE A 215 1.62 -8.55 15.86
CA ILE A 215 0.31 -8.51 15.20
C ILE A 215 0.18 -9.81 14.42
N THR A 216 -0.77 -10.65 14.81
CA THR A 216 -1.04 -11.93 14.15
C THR A 216 -2.50 -12.03 13.72
N ALA A 217 -2.79 -12.99 12.84
CA ALA A 217 -4.16 -13.39 12.54
C ALA A 217 -4.51 -14.68 13.30
N GLU A 218 -5.78 -14.85 13.66
CA GLU A 218 -6.26 -16.10 14.27
C GLU A 218 -6.12 -17.32 13.37
N ASP A 219 -6.39 -17.18 12.07
CA ASP A 219 -6.23 -18.22 11.05
C ASP A 219 -5.37 -17.70 9.89
N PRO A 220 -4.03 -17.69 10.04
CA PRO A 220 -3.14 -17.06 9.07
C PRO A 220 -3.00 -17.90 7.80
N HIS A 221 -3.16 -17.27 6.63
CA HIS A 221 -2.94 -17.92 5.34
C HIS A 221 -2.51 -16.94 4.24
N ASN A 222 -1.90 -17.46 3.16
CA ASN A 222 -1.26 -16.70 2.08
C ASN A 222 -2.19 -15.80 1.24
N ASP A 223 -3.48 -15.80 1.50
CA ASP A 223 -4.49 -15.02 0.76
C ASP A 223 -5.50 -14.36 1.73
N ILE A 224 -5.08 -14.08 2.97
CA ILE A 224 -5.96 -13.61 4.06
C ILE A 224 -6.44 -12.16 3.88
N MET A 225 -5.61 -11.29 3.31
CA MET A 225 -5.91 -9.85 3.18
C MET A 225 -6.87 -9.61 2.02
N ARG A 226 -8.17 -9.83 2.26
CA ARG A 226 -9.22 -9.73 1.24
C ARG A 226 -9.91 -8.38 1.19
N ARG A 227 -9.86 -7.61 2.27
CA ARG A 227 -10.62 -6.37 2.43
C ARG A 227 -9.69 -5.20 2.70
N GLN A 228 -10.03 -4.06 2.13
CA GLN A 228 -9.32 -2.81 2.40
C GLN A 228 -9.50 -2.33 3.85
N ASP A 229 -10.65 -2.63 4.47
CA ASP A 229 -10.91 -2.34 5.89
C ASP A 229 -9.91 -3.05 6.81
N ASP A 230 -9.62 -4.33 6.55
CA ASP A 230 -8.66 -5.10 7.34
C ASP A 230 -7.25 -4.53 7.23
N LEU A 231 -6.87 -4.03 6.05
CA LEU A 231 -5.61 -3.32 5.85
C LEU A 231 -5.56 -2.01 6.66
N ALA A 232 -6.67 -1.28 6.75
CA ALA A 232 -6.77 -0.08 7.58
C ALA A 232 -6.68 -0.39 9.09
N ILE A 233 -7.34 -1.47 9.54
CA ILE A 233 -7.26 -1.96 10.92
C ILE A 233 -5.83 -2.39 11.25
N TYR A 234 -5.18 -3.14 10.36
CA TYR A 234 -3.78 -3.51 10.50
C TYR A 234 -2.87 -2.28 10.70
N LYS A 235 -3.01 -1.25 9.85
CA LYS A 235 -2.26 0.01 10.00
C LYS A 235 -2.51 0.68 11.35
N ALA A 236 -3.76 0.70 11.81
CA ALA A 236 -4.10 1.29 13.11
C ALA A 236 -3.43 0.54 14.27
N HIS A 237 -3.40 -0.79 14.23
CA HIS A 237 -2.66 -1.59 15.21
C HIS A 237 -1.16 -1.32 15.15
N LEU A 238 -0.58 -1.30 13.95
CA LEU A 238 0.85 -1.08 13.77
C LEU A 238 1.32 0.28 14.30
N ARG A 239 0.59 1.37 14.04
CA ARG A 239 0.91 2.70 14.58
C ARG A 239 0.96 2.70 16.11
N ARG A 240 -0.06 2.11 16.74
CA ARG A 240 -0.11 2.02 18.21
C ARG A 240 1.05 1.20 18.75
N LEU A 241 1.39 0.11 18.06
CA LEU A 241 2.45 -0.78 18.50
C LEU A 241 3.83 -0.12 18.40
N PHE A 242 4.10 0.67 17.35
CA PHE A 242 5.33 1.45 17.27
C PHE A 242 5.48 2.43 18.43
N ASP A 243 4.41 3.17 18.74
CA ASP A 243 4.38 4.10 19.89
C ASP A 243 4.58 3.38 21.23
N GLN A 244 3.87 2.27 21.45
CA GLN A 244 3.99 1.47 22.68
C GLN A 244 5.39 0.87 22.86
N ILE A 245 5.97 0.32 21.79
CA ILE A 245 7.34 -0.22 21.82
C ILE A 245 8.31 0.88 22.22
N LYS A 246 8.22 2.04 21.58
CA LYS A 246 9.07 3.19 21.87
C LYS A 246 8.90 3.69 23.30
N ALA A 247 7.66 3.82 23.78
CA ALA A 247 7.36 4.26 25.13
C ALA A 247 7.90 3.28 26.20
N HIS A 248 7.88 1.97 25.92
CA HIS A 248 8.36 0.96 26.85
C HIS A 248 9.89 0.83 26.85
N HIS A 249 10.52 0.80 25.67
CA HIS A 249 11.95 0.49 25.52
C HIS A 249 12.86 1.72 25.43
N GLY A 250 12.31 2.92 25.17
CA GLY A 250 13.05 4.17 25.06
C GLY A 250 13.50 4.53 23.63
N GLU A 251 14.01 5.75 23.46
CA GLU A 251 14.41 6.35 22.18
C GLU A 251 15.58 5.65 21.48
N ASP A 252 16.45 4.99 22.24
CA ASP A 252 17.66 4.34 21.72
C ASP A 252 17.43 2.89 21.29
N ALA A 253 16.20 2.37 21.44
CA ALA A 253 15.87 1.00 21.09
C ALA A 253 15.83 0.78 19.57
N ILE A 254 16.04 -0.47 19.14
CA ILE A 254 15.96 -0.89 17.74
C ILE A 254 14.91 -2.00 17.63
N ILE A 255 14.01 -1.88 16.67
CA ILE A 255 12.98 -2.89 16.42
C ILE A 255 13.51 -3.92 15.42
N ASN A 256 13.65 -5.17 15.85
CA ASN A 256 13.95 -6.30 14.98
C ASN A 256 12.64 -6.88 14.42
N MET A 257 12.33 -6.59 13.16
CA MET A 257 11.06 -6.93 12.54
C MET A 257 11.13 -8.27 11.80
N PHE A 258 10.15 -9.14 12.07
CA PHE A 258 10.00 -10.46 11.45
C PHE A 258 8.68 -10.49 10.64
N PRO A 259 8.70 -10.05 9.37
CA PRO A 259 7.50 -9.95 8.55
C PRO A 259 7.14 -11.27 7.86
N VAL A 260 5.89 -11.68 8.04
CA VAL A 260 5.19 -12.75 7.32
C VAL A 260 3.81 -12.22 6.95
N LEU A 261 3.82 -11.37 5.92
CA LEU A 261 2.75 -10.46 5.57
C LEU A 261 2.23 -10.66 4.14
N PRO A 262 0.94 -10.35 3.89
CA PRO A 262 0.44 -10.07 2.55
C PRO A 262 1.14 -8.85 1.96
N VAL A 263 1.27 -8.80 0.63
CA VAL A 263 2.03 -7.75 -0.07
C VAL A 263 1.58 -6.34 0.33
N SER A 264 0.28 -6.09 0.36
CA SER A 264 -0.26 -4.76 0.73
C SER A 264 0.10 -4.37 2.15
N ALA A 265 0.05 -5.31 3.10
CA ALA A 265 0.45 -5.09 4.49
C ALA A 265 1.95 -4.81 4.61
N ALA A 266 2.80 -5.49 3.84
CA ALA A 266 4.25 -5.23 3.83
C ALA A 266 4.57 -3.82 3.34
N VAL A 267 3.94 -3.34 2.26
CA VAL A 267 4.11 -1.94 1.79
C VAL A 267 3.58 -0.96 2.83
N GLU A 268 2.40 -1.21 3.38
CA GLU A 268 1.82 -0.31 4.39
C GLU A 268 2.60 -0.32 5.72
N THR A 269 3.35 -1.38 6.02
CA THR A 269 4.26 -1.41 7.17
C THR A 269 5.30 -0.31 7.07
N GLY A 270 5.94 -0.19 5.90
CA GLY A 270 6.91 0.87 5.64
C GLY A 270 6.28 2.26 5.65
N ARG A 271 5.09 2.41 5.04
CA ARG A 271 4.38 3.70 4.99
C ARG A 271 3.89 4.19 6.35
N THR A 272 3.56 3.25 7.23
CA THR A 272 3.06 3.56 8.56
C THR A 272 4.14 4.15 9.46
N ARG A 273 5.42 3.86 9.16
CA ARG A 273 6.56 4.40 9.88
C ARG A 273 6.68 5.91 9.66
N MET A 274 6.85 6.67 10.74
CA MET A 274 7.21 8.07 10.73
C MET A 274 8.72 8.23 10.93
N PRO A 275 9.51 8.62 9.90
CA PRO A 275 10.97 8.63 10.01
C PRO A 275 11.50 9.41 11.22
N LYS A 276 11.00 10.62 11.46
CA LYS A 276 11.49 11.46 12.55
C LYS A 276 11.03 11.05 13.96
N ALA A 277 10.10 10.10 14.09
CA ALA A 277 9.46 9.77 15.35
C ALA A 277 9.64 8.31 15.75
N ASP A 278 9.64 7.38 14.80
CA ASP A 278 9.69 5.95 15.08
C ASP A 278 11.12 5.43 15.15
N LEU A 279 11.31 4.40 15.98
CA LEU A 279 12.59 3.72 16.18
C LEU A 279 13.16 3.15 14.87
N PRO A 280 14.49 2.98 14.77
CA PRO A 280 15.12 2.26 13.67
C PRO A 280 14.56 0.83 13.55
N LEU A 281 14.45 0.35 12.31
CA LEU A 281 13.99 -1.00 12.01
C LEU A 281 15.13 -1.84 11.42
N VAL A 282 15.30 -3.06 11.92
CA VAL A 282 16.08 -4.10 11.24
C VAL A 282 15.09 -5.14 10.72
N ILE A 283 14.98 -5.24 9.40
CA ILE A 283 14.02 -6.12 8.74
C ILE A 283 14.69 -7.45 8.45
N TYR A 284 14.10 -8.52 8.97
CA TYR A 284 14.55 -9.89 8.75
C TYR A 284 13.81 -10.52 7.56
N ASP A 285 14.47 -11.46 6.89
CA ASP A 285 13.85 -12.35 5.90
C ASP A 285 14.09 -13.81 6.27
N GLN A 286 13.14 -14.68 5.95
CA GLN A 286 13.26 -16.11 6.19
C GLN A 286 13.96 -16.77 5.01
N LYS A 287 15.16 -17.32 5.24
CA LYS A 287 15.90 -18.10 4.26
C LYS A 287 15.65 -19.60 4.43
N PRO A 288 15.34 -20.34 3.34
CA PRO A 288 15.19 -21.79 3.39
C PRO A 288 16.42 -22.47 4.03
N GLY A 289 16.20 -23.28 5.06
CA GLY A 289 17.27 -24.03 5.74
C GLY A 289 18.19 -23.22 6.67
N LYS A 290 18.13 -21.88 6.67
CA LYS A 290 19.01 -21.02 7.50
C LYS A 290 18.28 -20.29 8.63
N GLY A 291 16.97 -20.08 8.52
CA GLY A 291 16.22 -19.31 9.52
C GLY A 291 16.08 -17.84 9.11
N PHE A 292 15.84 -16.96 10.09
CA PHE A 292 15.73 -15.53 9.86
C PHE A 292 17.12 -14.88 9.85
N GLU A 293 17.39 -14.08 8.82
CA GLU A 293 18.61 -13.28 8.69
C GLU A 293 18.26 -11.79 8.60
N PRO A 294 19.04 -10.87 9.20
CA PRO A 294 18.82 -9.44 9.07
C PRO A 294 19.24 -8.97 7.68
N ILE A 295 18.35 -8.26 6.99
CA ILE A 295 18.51 -7.96 5.56
C ILE A 295 18.59 -6.46 5.27
N ILE A 296 17.61 -5.68 5.72
CA ILE A 296 17.53 -4.23 5.46
C ILE A 296 17.47 -3.51 6.79
N THR A 297 18.28 -2.47 6.95
CA THR A 297 18.16 -1.54 8.07
C THR A 297 17.54 -0.24 7.59
N VAL A 298 16.44 0.16 8.22
CA VAL A 298 15.80 1.46 8.01
C VAL A 298 16.18 2.32 9.21
N SER A 299 17.04 3.30 8.98
CA SER A 299 17.46 4.26 10.01
C SER A 299 16.29 5.10 10.53
N ALA A 300 16.48 5.70 11.71
CA ALA A 300 15.62 6.76 12.26
C ALA A 300 15.30 7.81 11.18
#